data_AF-A0A4Y9T3X0-F1
#
_entry.id   AF-A0A4Y9T3X0-F1
#
_cell.length_a   1.000
_cell.length_b   1.000
_cell.length_c   1.000
_cell.angle_alpha   90.00
_cell.angle_beta   90.00
_cell.angle_gamma   90.00
#
_symmetry.space_group_name_H-M   'P 1'
#
loop_
_entity.id
_entity.type
_entity.pdbx_description
1 polymer ?
#
loop_
_entity_poly.entity_id
_entity_poly.type
_entity_poly.pdbx_seq_one_letter_code
_entity_poly.pdbx_strand_id
1 'polypeptide(L)'
;MTFTNSHRGLRAALAALALAAAAPAALAEIDCWMDAEHPQTADQLAVGDARVAPLRQTLHQINALLHRQSALHELPRTRLRSSWQIGGLWNMPSRGANFLLRDHREPMWRGTCDVIKGADRWEPRATIVVTVNSPNTFFATAVPEFRDEQLEAYRELPATGRLGGHTLYGGHMLVFTPGGRLPWVPVSTAEYLDFMERSLQRQAVEADANRQAARQAAAPEAQEAMMQRVAEGLRKVDPAKAEQMMAEIRAQQAGARAHAEAVEARRRANPAIDNDPTRTMLAKLRAWRAALSPAQLAQQARLGLDGLQPQNGPAENYPLLAKPDPAFPWDRQHPARAQMLMVSVRGGDTFEMPMQRVLQTLDLAGLQALVATPNGGRGEVAVR
;
A
#
# COMPACT_ATOMS: atom_id res chain seq x y z
N MET A 1 45.50 -73.70 1.05
CA MET A 1 44.11 -73.24 0.97
C MET A 1 44.09 -71.93 0.19
N THR A 2 43.55 -71.99 -1.01
CA THR A 2 43.48 -70.89 -2.00
C THR A 2 42.25 -70.03 -1.71
N PHE A 3 42.45 -68.74 -1.42
CA PHE A 3 41.38 -67.74 -1.46
C PHE A 3 41.53 -66.89 -2.73
N THR A 4 40.59 -67.05 -3.65
CA THR A 4 40.42 -66.22 -4.83
C THR A 4 39.16 -65.36 -4.69
N ASN A 5 39.25 -64.15 -5.21
CA ASN A 5 38.17 -63.32 -5.76
C ASN A 5 37.13 -62.69 -4.80
N SER A 6 37.29 -61.40 -4.51
CA SER A 6 36.19 -60.50 -4.11
C SER A 6 36.37 -59.03 -4.54
N HIS A 7 37.04 -58.75 -5.66
CA HIS A 7 37.24 -57.36 -6.14
C HIS A 7 36.30 -56.93 -7.27
N ARG A 8 35.35 -57.76 -7.72
CA ARG A 8 34.44 -57.40 -8.82
C ARG A 8 33.16 -56.68 -8.37
N GLY A 9 32.75 -56.78 -7.10
CA GLY A 9 31.53 -56.13 -6.59
C GLY A 9 31.67 -54.63 -6.31
N LEU A 10 32.86 -54.18 -5.87
CA LEU A 10 33.05 -52.80 -5.42
C LEU A 10 33.10 -51.78 -6.59
N ARG A 11 33.55 -52.22 -7.77
CA ARG A 11 33.63 -51.35 -8.96
C ARG A 11 32.26 -51.09 -9.59
N ALA A 12 31.32 -52.02 -9.47
CA ALA A 12 29.96 -51.84 -10.00
C ALA A 12 29.12 -50.88 -9.11
N ALA A 13 29.30 -50.91 -7.80
CA ALA A 13 28.61 -50.03 -6.87
C ALA A 13 29.07 -48.55 -6.98
N LEU A 14 30.36 -48.31 -7.22
CA LEU A 14 30.90 -46.96 -7.45
C LEU A 14 30.50 -46.37 -8.82
N ALA A 15 30.36 -47.21 -9.85
CA ALA A 15 29.87 -46.76 -11.16
C ALA A 15 28.38 -46.40 -11.15
N ALA A 16 27.57 -47.10 -10.35
CA ALA A 16 26.14 -46.79 -10.19
C ALA A 16 25.89 -45.51 -9.38
N LEU A 17 26.74 -45.19 -8.38
CA LEU A 17 26.66 -43.91 -7.66
C LEU A 17 27.12 -42.71 -8.51
N ALA A 18 28.09 -42.91 -9.41
CA ALA A 18 28.56 -41.86 -10.31
C ALA A 18 27.54 -41.53 -11.43
N LEU A 19 26.76 -42.50 -11.90
CA LEU A 19 25.69 -42.25 -12.89
C LEU A 19 24.42 -41.64 -12.28
N ALA A 20 24.13 -41.87 -11.00
CA ALA A 20 22.98 -41.25 -10.32
C ALA A 20 23.19 -39.75 -10.01
N ALA A 21 24.44 -39.27 -9.98
CA ALA A 21 24.78 -37.86 -9.86
C ALA A 21 24.73 -37.09 -11.21
N ALA A 22 24.48 -37.80 -12.31
CA ALA A 22 24.34 -37.24 -13.66
C ALA A 22 22.89 -37.29 -14.17
N ALA A 23 21.90 -37.32 -13.27
CA ALA A 23 20.57 -36.87 -13.65
C ALA A 23 20.72 -35.42 -14.14
N PRO A 24 20.32 -35.09 -15.38
CA PRO A 24 20.32 -33.69 -15.81
C PRO A 24 19.48 -32.95 -14.78
N ALA A 25 20.11 -32.06 -14.01
CA ALA A 25 19.38 -30.97 -13.39
C ALA A 25 18.52 -30.41 -14.52
N ALA A 26 17.19 -30.53 -14.42
CA ALA A 26 16.28 -29.96 -15.40
C ALA A 26 16.77 -28.53 -15.60
N LEU A 27 17.39 -28.29 -16.75
CA LEU A 27 18.17 -27.08 -16.97
C LEU A 27 17.17 -25.95 -16.79
N ALA A 28 17.45 -25.12 -15.80
CA ALA A 28 16.74 -23.87 -15.66
C ALA A 28 16.93 -23.12 -16.97
N GLU A 29 15.84 -23.01 -17.72
CA GLU A 29 15.78 -22.38 -19.02
C GLU A 29 14.51 -21.54 -19.00
N ILE A 30 14.67 -20.23 -19.15
CA ILE A 30 13.54 -19.39 -19.53
C ILE A 30 13.13 -19.88 -20.92
N ASP A 31 11.96 -20.52 -21.03
CA ASP A 31 11.45 -21.02 -22.31
C ASP A 31 11.24 -19.88 -23.32
N CYS A 32 10.93 -18.68 -22.82
CA CYS A 32 10.69 -17.48 -23.63
C CYS A 32 10.66 -16.19 -22.78
N TRP A 33 11.16 -15.10 -23.36
CA TRP A 33 11.00 -13.74 -22.86
C TRP A 33 10.18 -12.90 -23.86
N MET A 34 9.00 -12.44 -23.45
CA MET A 34 8.12 -11.60 -24.27
C MET A 34 8.19 -10.14 -23.84
N ASP A 35 8.36 -9.23 -24.80
CA ASP A 35 8.29 -7.79 -24.54
C ASP A 35 6.94 -7.22 -24.99
N ALA A 36 6.18 -6.66 -24.06
CA ALA A 36 4.86 -6.07 -24.30
C ALA A 36 4.83 -4.58 -23.95
N GLU A 37 5.17 -3.75 -24.94
CA GLU A 37 4.98 -2.30 -24.86
C GLU A 37 3.50 -1.94 -25.15
N HIS A 38 2.86 -1.24 -24.22
CA HIS A 38 1.54 -0.68 -24.48
C HIS A 38 1.62 0.40 -25.58
N PRO A 39 0.76 0.36 -26.61
CA PRO A 39 0.84 1.29 -27.74
C PRO A 39 0.50 2.74 -27.35
N GLN A 40 -0.20 2.90 -26.23
CA GLN A 40 -0.60 4.18 -25.67
C GLN A 40 -0.24 4.27 -24.20
N THR A 41 -0.01 5.50 -23.75
CA THR A 41 0.13 5.84 -22.33
C THR A 41 -1.23 5.83 -21.63
N ALA A 42 -1.26 5.86 -20.30
CA ALA A 42 -2.51 5.89 -19.52
C ALA A 42 -3.41 7.10 -19.85
N ASP A 43 -2.81 8.20 -20.28
CA ASP A 43 -3.41 9.46 -20.73
C ASP A 43 -3.59 9.52 -22.26
N GLN A 44 -3.58 8.38 -22.96
CA GLN A 44 -3.92 8.24 -24.38
C GLN A 44 -2.94 8.87 -25.37
N LEU A 45 -1.72 9.25 -24.96
CA LEU A 45 -0.67 9.57 -25.93
C LEU A 45 -0.15 8.32 -26.61
N ALA A 46 0.28 8.45 -27.86
CA ALA A 46 1.08 7.42 -28.49
C ALA A 46 2.39 7.21 -27.71
N VAL A 47 2.79 5.95 -27.51
CA VAL A 47 4.04 5.62 -26.81
C VAL A 47 5.29 6.14 -27.54
N GLY A 48 5.17 6.46 -28.84
CA GLY A 48 6.21 7.10 -29.64
C GLY A 48 6.29 8.64 -29.52
N ASP A 49 5.43 9.28 -28.72
CA ASP A 49 5.46 10.74 -28.54
C ASP A 49 6.79 11.20 -27.91
N ALA A 50 7.38 12.27 -28.43
CA ALA A 50 8.67 12.78 -27.96
C ALA A 50 8.68 13.12 -26.46
N ARG A 51 7.53 13.53 -25.89
CA ARG A 51 7.39 13.86 -24.47
C ARG A 51 7.57 12.66 -23.55
N VAL A 52 7.36 11.44 -24.05
CA VAL A 52 7.47 10.20 -23.26
C VAL A 52 8.74 9.42 -23.58
N ALA A 53 9.51 9.84 -24.59
CA ALA A 53 10.72 9.17 -25.02
C ALA A 53 11.74 8.92 -23.90
N PRO A 54 11.99 9.85 -22.95
CA PRO A 54 12.94 9.59 -21.86
C PRO A 54 12.48 8.47 -20.91
N LEU A 55 11.21 8.46 -20.48
CA LEU A 55 10.66 7.35 -19.67
C LEU A 55 10.68 6.04 -20.44
N ARG A 56 10.28 6.06 -21.72
CA ARG A 56 10.31 4.88 -22.58
C ARG A 56 11.73 4.30 -22.65
N GLN A 57 12.73 5.14 -22.87
CA GLN A 57 14.13 4.73 -22.87
C GLN A 57 14.54 4.09 -21.54
N THR A 58 14.16 4.69 -20.39
CA THR A 58 14.41 4.09 -19.07
C THR A 58 13.78 2.70 -18.96
N LEU A 59 12.54 2.51 -19.39
CA LEU A 59 11.84 1.22 -19.34
C LEU A 59 12.55 0.15 -20.19
N HIS A 60 13.01 0.51 -21.40
CA HIS A 60 13.82 -0.37 -22.24
C HIS A 60 15.16 -0.72 -21.57
N GLN A 61 15.81 0.24 -20.92
CA GLN A 61 17.06 0.00 -20.18
C GLN A 61 16.85 -0.90 -18.96
N ILE A 62 15.75 -0.75 -18.22
CA ILE A 62 15.36 -1.66 -17.14
C ILE A 62 15.18 -3.08 -17.69
N ASN A 63 14.45 -3.24 -18.79
CA ASN A 63 14.25 -4.53 -19.42
C ASN A 63 15.58 -5.17 -19.82
N ALA A 64 16.47 -4.41 -20.47
CA ALA A 64 17.78 -4.89 -20.88
C ALA A 64 18.67 -5.28 -19.69
N LEU A 65 18.62 -4.53 -18.58
CA LEU A 65 19.31 -4.89 -17.34
C LEU A 65 18.82 -6.23 -16.79
N LEU A 66 17.50 -6.41 -16.69
CA LEU A 66 16.91 -7.66 -16.19
C LEU A 66 17.17 -8.83 -17.14
N HIS A 67 17.10 -8.62 -18.45
CA HIS A 67 17.36 -9.68 -19.43
C HIS A 67 18.80 -10.21 -19.36
N ARG A 68 19.77 -9.40 -18.92
CA ARG A 68 21.16 -9.85 -18.72
C ARG A 68 21.38 -10.58 -17.39
N GLN A 69 20.39 -10.60 -16.50
CA GLN A 69 20.52 -11.17 -15.17
C GLN A 69 20.55 -12.71 -15.22
N SER A 70 21.72 -13.32 -14.98
CA SER A 70 21.87 -14.79 -15.03
C SER A 70 20.90 -15.52 -14.10
N ALA A 71 20.68 -15.00 -12.90
CA ALA A 71 19.76 -15.60 -11.93
C ALA A 71 18.29 -15.68 -12.41
N LEU A 72 17.88 -14.84 -13.37
CA LEU A 72 16.56 -14.95 -13.99
C LEU A 72 16.50 -16.12 -14.97
N HIS A 73 17.59 -16.40 -15.69
CA HIS A 73 17.72 -17.57 -16.56
C HIS A 73 17.81 -18.88 -15.78
N GLU A 74 18.17 -18.81 -14.49
CA GLU A 74 18.20 -19.93 -13.55
C GLU A 74 16.83 -20.22 -12.89
N LEU A 75 15.76 -19.51 -13.26
CA LEU A 75 14.44 -19.78 -12.69
C LEU A 75 13.92 -21.16 -13.12
N PRO A 76 13.06 -21.80 -12.27
CA PRO A 76 12.30 -22.96 -12.71
C PRO A 76 11.56 -22.66 -14.01
N ARG A 77 11.41 -23.68 -14.86
CA ARG A 77 10.82 -23.57 -16.20
C ARG A 77 9.64 -22.60 -16.25
N THR A 78 9.83 -21.52 -16.99
CA THR A 78 8.90 -20.39 -17.00
C THR A 78 8.94 -19.63 -18.31
N ARG A 79 7.84 -18.94 -18.62
CA ARG A 79 7.82 -17.87 -19.63
C ARG A 79 7.67 -16.54 -18.94
N LEU A 80 8.64 -15.66 -19.18
CA LEU A 80 8.63 -14.32 -18.63
C LEU A 80 8.04 -13.36 -19.65
N ARG A 81 7.22 -12.42 -19.17
CA ARG A 81 6.69 -11.34 -19.97
C ARG A 81 6.98 -10.01 -19.29
N SER A 82 7.70 -9.14 -19.98
CA SER A 82 7.83 -7.74 -19.60
C SER A 82 6.61 -6.98 -20.14
N SER A 83 6.04 -6.13 -19.30
CA SER A 83 4.96 -5.22 -19.68
C SER A 83 5.22 -3.87 -19.02
N TRP A 84 4.97 -2.79 -19.74
CA TRP A 84 5.19 -1.46 -19.18
C TRP A 84 4.16 -0.44 -19.64
N GLN A 85 3.82 0.45 -18.72
CA GLN A 85 2.87 1.52 -18.93
C GLN A 85 3.44 2.84 -18.40
N ILE A 86 3.47 3.85 -19.28
CA ILE A 86 3.79 5.22 -18.91
C ILE A 86 2.48 5.93 -18.56
N GLY A 87 2.46 6.66 -17.44
CA GLY A 87 1.24 7.30 -16.96
C GLY A 87 1.49 8.36 -15.88
N GLY A 88 0.42 8.76 -15.20
CA GLY A 88 0.45 9.85 -14.22
C GLY A 88 -0.14 11.16 -14.77
N LEU A 89 -0.38 12.10 -13.86
CA LEU A 89 -0.98 13.38 -14.19
C LEU A 89 0.11 14.35 -14.70
N TRP A 90 -0.17 15.08 -15.78
CA TRP A 90 0.78 16.01 -16.42
C TRP A 90 1.19 17.20 -15.54
N ASN A 91 0.38 17.54 -14.56
CA ASN A 91 0.62 18.63 -13.62
C ASN A 91 1.44 18.19 -12.39
N MET A 92 1.83 16.93 -12.29
CA MET A 92 2.65 16.44 -11.20
C MET A 92 4.12 16.81 -11.43
N PRO A 93 4.90 17.01 -10.35
CA PRO A 93 6.31 17.40 -10.46
C PRO A 93 7.18 16.34 -11.15
N SER A 94 6.67 15.12 -11.30
CA SER A 94 7.27 14.01 -12.03
C SER A 94 6.22 13.15 -12.70
N ARG A 95 6.55 12.59 -13.87
CA ARG A 95 5.70 11.65 -14.59
C ARG A 95 6.08 10.23 -14.23
N GLY A 96 5.08 9.41 -13.91
CA GLY A 96 5.26 8.03 -13.48
C GLY A 96 5.37 7.03 -14.63
N ALA A 97 5.98 5.89 -14.36
CA ALA A 97 5.87 4.72 -15.21
C ALA A 97 5.95 3.45 -14.36
N ASN A 98 5.37 2.37 -14.86
CA ASN A 98 5.49 1.06 -14.26
C ASN A 98 6.04 0.09 -15.29
N PHE A 99 7.03 -0.68 -14.87
CA PHE A 99 7.56 -1.85 -15.55
C PHE A 99 7.23 -3.07 -14.71
N LEU A 100 6.87 -4.15 -15.37
CA LEU A 100 6.40 -5.35 -14.74
C LEU A 100 6.90 -6.56 -15.51
N LEU A 101 7.78 -7.33 -14.89
CA LEU A 101 8.18 -8.66 -15.35
C LEU A 101 7.39 -9.69 -14.57
N ARG A 102 6.72 -10.60 -15.27
CA ARG A 102 5.91 -11.66 -14.66
C ARG A 102 6.23 -13.00 -15.27
N ASP A 103 6.18 -14.02 -14.43
CA ASP A 103 6.07 -15.40 -14.88
C ASP A 103 4.63 -15.71 -15.31
N HIS A 104 4.50 -16.62 -16.28
CA HIS A 104 3.22 -17.22 -16.62
C HIS A 104 3.31 -18.74 -16.47
N ARG A 105 2.27 -19.34 -15.90
CA ARG A 105 2.17 -20.80 -15.70
C ARG A 105 1.94 -21.51 -17.04
N GLU A 106 2.40 -22.76 -17.15
CA GLU A 106 2.26 -23.57 -18.38
C GLU A 106 0.84 -23.61 -19.00
N PRO A 107 -0.25 -23.69 -18.21
CA PRO A 107 -1.61 -23.66 -18.79
C PRO A 107 -1.96 -22.35 -19.51
N MET A 108 -1.19 -21.28 -19.28
CA MET A 108 -1.36 -19.99 -19.94
C MET A 108 -0.53 -19.87 -21.21
N TRP A 109 0.32 -20.84 -21.53
CA TRP A 109 1.23 -20.77 -22.65
C TRP A 109 0.52 -21.08 -23.98
N ARG A 110 0.98 -20.41 -25.03
CA ARG A 110 0.52 -20.64 -26.40
C ARG A 110 1.73 -20.73 -27.32
N GLY A 111 1.72 -21.67 -28.26
CA GLY A 111 2.80 -21.83 -29.24
C GLY A 111 4.20 -21.91 -28.61
N THR A 112 5.19 -21.34 -29.28
CA THR A 112 6.59 -21.37 -28.86
C THR A 112 6.93 -20.28 -27.83
N CYS A 113 6.41 -19.07 -27.98
CA CYS A 113 6.82 -17.91 -27.17
C CYS A 113 5.64 -16.93 -26.90
N ASP A 114 4.42 -17.46 -26.76
CA ASP A 114 3.22 -16.64 -26.48
C ASP A 114 2.49 -17.10 -25.21
N VAL A 115 1.53 -16.29 -24.78
CA VAL A 115 0.54 -16.63 -23.75
C VAL A 115 -0.88 -16.40 -24.25
N ILE A 116 -1.86 -17.05 -23.62
CA ILE A 116 -3.27 -16.86 -23.96
C ILE A 116 -3.73 -15.44 -23.66
N LYS A 117 -4.74 -14.97 -24.39
CA LYS A 117 -5.33 -13.65 -24.15
C LYS A 117 -5.87 -13.57 -22.72
N GLY A 118 -5.46 -12.54 -21.98
CA GLY A 118 -5.89 -12.35 -20.59
C GLY A 118 -5.04 -13.10 -19.56
N ALA A 119 -3.92 -13.72 -19.94
CA ALA A 119 -2.97 -14.33 -19.01
C ALA A 119 -2.52 -13.38 -17.90
N ASP A 120 -2.43 -12.06 -18.18
CA ASP A 120 -2.04 -11.02 -17.23
C ASP A 120 -3.04 -10.81 -16.07
N ARG A 121 -4.25 -11.38 -16.16
CA ARG A 121 -5.27 -11.36 -15.09
C ARG A 121 -5.02 -12.39 -14.00
N TRP A 122 -4.14 -13.35 -14.25
CA TRP A 122 -3.80 -14.39 -13.30
C TRP A 122 -2.60 -13.98 -12.46
N GLU A 123 -2.60 -14.38 -11.19
CA GLU A 123 -1.53 -14.04 -10.26
C GLU A 123 -0.24 -14.78 -10.63
N PRO A 124 0.87 -14.04 -10.86
CA PRO A 124 2.16 -14.66 -11.13
C PRO A 124 2.74 -15.28 -9.85
N ARG A 125 3.48 -16.37 -10.00
CA ARG A 125 4.32 -16.97 -8.95
C ARG A 125 5.63 -16.20 -8.76
N ALA A 126 6.11 -15.47 -9.76
CA ALA A 126 7.29 -14.64 -9.69
C ALA A 126 7.07 -13.31 -10.42
N THR A 127 7.46 -12.23 -9.78
CA THR A 127 7.33 -10.90 -10.38
C THR A 127 8.45 -9.96 -9.96
N ILE A 128 8.89 -9.13 -10.91
CA ILE A 128 9.67 -7.94 -10.65
C ILE A 128 8.82 -6.74 -11.06
N VAL A 129 8.54 -5.87 -10.11
CA VAL A 129 7.85 -4.60 -10.34
C VAL A 129 8.88 -3.49 -10.22
N VAL A 130 9.05 -2.70 -11.26
CA VAL A 130 9.85 -1.47 -11.20
C VAL A 130 8.94 -0.28 -11.42
N THR A 131 8.81 0.57 -10.41
CA THR A 131 8.04 1.81 -10.51
C THR A 131 8.98 3.00 -10.60
N VAL A 132 8.71 3.87 -11.57
CA VAL A 132 9.48 5.09 -11.84
C VAL A 132 8.67 6.29 -11.36
N ASN A 133 9.30 7.21 -10.62
CA ASN A 133 8.72 8.51 -10.23
C ASN A 133 7.33 8.45 -9.57
N SER A 134 7.03 7.41 -8.80
CA SER A 134 5.77 7.27 -8.07
C SER A 134 6.07 6.98 -6.59
N PRO A 135 6.25 8.02 -5.75
CA PRO A 135 6.66 7.81 -4.36
C PRO A 135 5.62 7.05 -3.53
N ASN A 136 4.34 7.14 -3.89
CA ASN A 136 3.25 6.51 -3.14
C ASN A 136 3.24 4.98 -3.25
N THR A 137 3.95 4.37 -4.20
CA THR A 137 4.00 2.91 -4.34
C THR A 137 4.95 2.24 -3.35
N PHE A 138 5.76 3.02 -2.62
CA PHE A 138 6.66 2.49 -1.60
C PHE A 138 5.93 2.00 -0.35
N PHE A 139 4.81 2.62 -0.01
CA PHE A 139 4.15 2.33 1.26
C PHE A 139 3.52 0.94 1.26
N ALA A 140 3.31 0.38 2.45
CA ALA A 140 2.75 -0.96 2.59
C ALA A 140 1.31 -1.06 2.04
N THR A 141 0.63 0.08 1.87
CA THR A 141 -0.74 0.18 1.36
C THR A 141 -0.82 1.24 0.26
N ALA A 142 -1.69 1.00 -0.74
CA ALA A 142 -1.97 1.97 -1.80
C ALA A 142 -2.84 3.16 -1.32
N VAL A 143 -3.57 2.96 -0.21
CA VAL A 143 -4.43 3.98 0.41
C VAL A 143 -3.76 4.45 1.71
N PRO A 144 -3.77 5.76 2.00
CA PRO A 144 -3.28 6.28 3.28
C PRO A 144 -4.02 5.64 4.46
N GLU A 145 -3.28 5.38 5.54
CA GLU A 145 -3.87 4.99 6.84
C GLU A 145 -4.63 6.20 7.43
N PHE A 146 -4.10 7.41 7.19
CA PHE A 146 -4.69 8.66 7.63
C PHE A 146 -4.68 9.69 6.52
N ARG A 147 -5.80 10.41 6.38
CA ARG A 147 -5.92 11.49 5.41
C ARG A 147 -6.83 12.60 5.93
N ASP A 148 -6.31 13.82 5.96
CA ASP A 148 -7.08 15.06 6.02
C ASP A 148 -6.40 16.16 5.18
N GLU A 149 -6.85 17.40 5.32
CA GLU A 149 -6.31 18.58 4.62
C GLU A 149 -4.81 18.83 4.92
N GLN A 150 -4.29 18.32 6.04
CA GLN A 150 -2.94 18.64 6.54
C GLN A 150 -1.99 17.44 6.55
N LEU A 151 -2.52 16.22 6.64
CA LEU A 151 -1.72 15.00 6.74
C LEU A 151 -2.27 13.91 5.82
N GLU A 152 -1.39 13.36 5.00
CA GLU A 152 -1.58 12.10 4.31
C GLU A 152 -0.45 11.15 4.73
N ALA A 153 -0.78 10.17 5.57
CA ALA A 153 0.18 9.28 6.19
C ALA A 153 -0.10 7.82 5.82
N TYR A 154 0.97 7.09 5.60
CA TYR A 154 0.94 5.69 5.20
C TYR A 154 1.81 4.86 6.13
N ARG A 155 1.59 3.55 6.11
CA ARG A 155 2.46 2.59 6.77
C ARG A 155 3.78 2.47 6.02
N GLU A 156 4.88 2.72 6.71
CA GLU A 156 6.23 2.51 6.18
C GLU A 156 6.51 1.00 6.06
N LEU A 157 7.15 0.58 4.96
CA LEU A 157 7.72 -0.76 4.89
C LEU A 157 8.94 -0.84 5.81
N PRO A 158 9.07 -1.90 6.65
CA PRO A 158 10.19 -2.01 7.57
C PRO A 158 11.51 -2.18 6.81
N ALA A 159 12.57 -1.53 7.27
CA ALA A 159 13.93 -1.83 6.81
C ALA A 159 14.34 -3.21 7.35
N THR A 160 14.55 -4.18 6.45
CA THR A 160 14.85 -5.58 6.78
C THR A 160 16.31 -5.94 6.55
N GLY A 161 17.10 -5.06 5.93
CA GLY A 161 18.51 -5.33 5.70
C GLY A 161 19.17 -4.32 4.76
N ARG A 162 20.33 -4.70 4.23
CA ARG A 162 21.06 -3.93 3.20
C ARG A 162 21.52 -4.85 2.09
N LEU A 163 21.55 -4.33 0.86
CA LEU A 163 22.08 -5.02 -0.31
C LEU A 163 22.90 -4.04 -1.13
N GLY A 164 24.20 -4.33 -1.31
CA GLY A 164 25.12 -3.48 -2.07
C GLY A 164 25.13 -2.01 -1.66
N GLY A 165 24.99 -1.73 -0.36
CA GLY A 165 24.92 -0.37 0.19
C GLY A 165 23.51 0.25 0.24
N HIS A 166 22.52 -0.32 -0.45
CA HIS A 166 21.13 0.13 -0.43
C HIS A 166 20.34 -0.51 0.73
N THR A 167 19.37 0.21 1.28
CA THR A 167 18.44 -0.37 2.27
C THR A 167 17.45 -1.30 1.56
N LEU A 168 17.28 -2.50 2.10
CA LEU A 168 16.26 -3.46 1.69
C LEU A 168 15.02 -3.30 2.58
N TYR A 169 13.87 -3.01 1.98
CA TYR A 169 12.60 -2.82 2.65
C TYR A 169 11.69 -4.04 2.46
N GLY A 170 11.02 -4.45 3.52
CA GLY A 170 10.07 -5.58 3.52
C GLY A 170 10.65 -6.92 3.04
N GLY A 171 11.97 -7.06 2.98
CA GLY A 171 12.68 -8.23 2.45
C GLY A 171 12.73 -8.33 0.93
N HIS A 172 12.14 -7.39 0.19
CA HIS A 172 11.94 -7.55 -1.25
C HIS A 172 12.06 -6.28 -2.10
N MET A 173 12.20 -5.10 -1.47
CA MET A 173 12.13 -3.81 -2.15
C MET A 173 13.39 -2.97 -1.97
N LEU A 174 13.90 -2.44 -3.08
CA LEU A 174 15.01 -1.48 -3.12
C LEU A 174 14.53 -0.15 -3.70
N VAL A 175 15.11 0.94 -3.24
CA VAL A 175 14.81 2.29 -3.72
C VAL A 175 16.08 2.98 -4.17
N PHE A 176 16.02 3.54 -5.38
CA PHE A 176 17.11 4.24 -6.03
C PHE A 176 16.67 5.68 -6.31
N THR A 177 17.47 6.63 -5.86
CA THR A 177 17.27 8.06 -6.06
C THR A 177 18.61 8.76 -6.26
N PRO A 178 18.62 9.99 -6.81
CA PRO A 178 19.79 10.84 -6.79
C PRO A 178 20.29 11.04 -5.35
N GLY A 179 21.54 10.69 -5.10
CA GLY A 179 22.18 10.89 -3.78
C GLY A 179 21.61 10.03 -2.65
N GLY A 180 20.76 9.04 -2.92
CA GLY A 180 20.21 8.14 -1.90
C GLY A 180 19.17 8.77 -0.96
N ARG A 181 18.67 9.97 -1.25
CA ARG A 181 17.59 10.60 -0.48
C ARG A 181 16.28 9.85 -0.70
N LEU A 182 15.57 9.49 0.37
CA LEU A 182 14.25 8.86 0.26
C LEU A 182 13.19 9.88 -0.17
N PRO A 183 12.17 9.49 -0.94
CA PRO A 183 11.09 10.37 -1.38
C PRO A 183 9.96 10.49 -0.34
N TRP A 184 10.18 9.96 0.86
CA TRP A 184 9.27 10.05 1.99
C TRP A 184 10.05 10.49 3.23
N VAL A 185 9.33 11.05 4.18
CA VAL A 185 9.84 11.42 5.49
C VAL A 185 9.02 10.75 6.59
N PRO A 186 9.61 10.49 7.76
CA PRO A 186 8.86 10.08 8.95
C PRO A 186 7.72 11.04 9.25
N VAL A 187 6.56 10.52 9.62
CA VAL A 187 5.51 11.32 10.29
C VAL A 187 5.89 11.41 11.75
N SER A 188 5.97 12.60 12.32
CA SER A 188 6.27 12.76 13.74
C SER A 188 5.08 12.37 14.63
N THR A 189 5.35 11.94 15.86
CA THR A 189 4.31 11.68 16.87
C THR A 189 3.43 12.92 17.07
N ALA A 190 4.01 14.13 17.06
CA ALA A 190 3.25 15.37 17.12
C ALA A 190 2.20 15.49 16.00
N GLU A 191 2.61 15.29 14.75
CA GLU A 191 1.72 15.38 13.58
C GLU A 191 0.62 14.34 13.62
N TYR A 192 0.95 13.11 14.03
CA TYR A 192 -0.03 12.04 14.18
C TYR A 192 -1.08 12.39 15.24
N LEU A 193 -0.68 12.90 16.40
CA LEU A 193 -1.63 13.31 17.44
C LEU A 193 -2.44 14.55 17.07
N ASP A 194 -1.85 15.49 16.34
CA ASP A 194 -2.58 16.66 15.83
C ASP A 194 -3.68 16.20 14.86
N PHE A 195 -3.40 15.22 14.01
CA PHE A 195 -4.41 14.58 13.17
C PHE A 195 -5.52 13.90 14.00
N MET A 196 -5.15 13.08 14.98
CA MET A 196 -6.13 12.38 15.83
C MET A 196 -7.02 13.37 16.58
N GLU A 197 -6.44 14.46 17.08
CA GLU A 197 -7.18 15.51 17.77
C GLU A 197 -8.19 16.19 16.84
N ARG A 198 -7.77 16.61 15.64
CA ARG A 198 -8.67 17.20 14.63
C ARG A 198 -9.78 16.22 14.25
N SER A 199 -9.46 14.94 14.10
CA SER A 199 -10.43 13.89 13.78
C SER A 199 -11.51 13.75 14.86
N LEU A 200 -11.10 13.64 16.13
CA LEU A 200 -12.02 13.56 17.27
C LEU A 200 -12.83 14.85 17.46
N GLN A 201 -12.24 16.01 17.21
CA GLN A 201 -12.96 17.29 17.24
C GLN A 201 -14.07 17.34 16.17
N ARG A 202 -13.77 16.92 14.93
CA ARG A 202 -14.79 16.83 13.86
C ARG A 202 -15.92 15.88 14.25
N GLN A 203 -15.59 14.70 14.77
CA GLN A 203 -16.58 13.73 15.24
C GLN A 203 -17.44 14.29 16.39
N ALA A 204 -16.85 15.06 17.31
CA ALA A 204 -17.58 15.68 18.42
C ALA A 204 -18.57 16.74 17.91
N VAL A 205 -18.15 17.58 16.96
CA VAL A 205 -19.01 18.59 16.33
C VAL A 205 -20.16 17.92 15.57
N GLU A 206 -19.87 16.88 14.79
CA GLU A 206 -20.88 16.12 14.06
C GLU A 206 -21.87 15.42 15.02
N ALA A 207 -21.38 14.82 16.11
CA ALA A 207 -22.23 14.21 17.12
C ALA A 207 -23.12 15.25 17.81
N ASP A 208 -22.61 16.44 18.12
CA ASP A 208 -23.40 17.54 18.68
C ASP A 208 -24.47 18.02 17.71
N ALA A 209 -24.13 18.20 16.42
CA ALA A 209 -25.07 18.56 15.37
C ALA A 209 -26.17 17.50 15.19
N ASN A 210 -25.81 16.22 15.15
CA ASN A 210 -26.76 15.11 15.04
C ASN A 210 -27.67 15.02 16.26
N ARG A 211 -27.14 15.22 17.48
CA ARG A 211 -27.94 15.28 18.71
C ARG A 211 -28.92 16.46 18.68
N GLN A 212 -28.49 17.63 18.22
CA GLN A 212 -29.35 18.80 18.09
C GLN A 212 -30.44 18.60 17.03
N ALA A 213 -30.08 18.07 15.86
CA ALA A 213 -31.03 17.75 14.79
C ALA A 213 -32.06 16.72 15.25
N ALA A 214 -31.64 15.67 15.95
CA ALA A 214 -32.54 14.68 16.54
C ALA A 214 -33.49 15.29 17.58
N ARG A 215 -33.00 16.20 18.44
CA ARG A 215 -33.85 16.94 19.39
C ARG A 215 -34.87 17.83 18.67
N GLN A 216 -34.47 18.51 17.60
CA GLN A 216 -35.37 19.33 16.79
C GLN A 216 -36.41 18.48 16.06
N ALA A 217 -36.03 17.34 15.49
CA ALA A 217 -36.97 16.41 14.85
C ALA A 217 -37.93 15.76 15.85
N ALA A 218 -37.49 15.55 17.10
CA ALA A 218 -38.32 15.07 18.19
C ALA A 218 -39.15 16.18 18.86
N ALA A 219 -39.04 17.43 18.41
CA ALA A 219 -39.78 18.54 18.99
C ALA A 219 -41.30 18.33 18.80
N PRO A 220 -42.12 18.57 19.84
CA PRO A 220 -43.56 18.33 19.80
C PRO A 220 -44.26 19.02 18.63
N GLU A 221 -43.85 20.24 18.31
CA GLU A 221 -44.42 21.08 17.25
C GLU A 221 -44.19 20.49 15.85
N ALA A 222 -42.99 19.96 15.58
CA ALA A 222 -42.65 19.34 14.30
C ALA A 222 -43.42 18.04 14.07
N GLN A 223 -43.57 17.22 15.13
CA GLN A 223 -44.36 16.00 15.10
C GLN A 223 -45.86 16.30 14.97
N GLU A 224 -46.35 17.31 15.68
CA GLU A 224 -47.77 17.70 15.63
C GLU A 224 -48.14 18.29 14.26
N ALA A 225 -47.29 19.11 13.64
CA ALA A 225 -47.49 19.63 12.29
C ALA A 225 -47.46 18.53 11.20
N MET A 226 -46.72 17.44 11.41
CA MET A 226 -46.74 16.28 10.52
C MET A 226 -48.04 15.48 10.69
N MET A 227 -48.48 15.25 11.94
CA MET A 227 -49.72 14.54 12.22
C MET A 227 -50.95 15.30 11.74
N GLN A 228 -50.97 16.63 11.87
CA GLN A 228 -52.05 17.47 11.37
C GLN A 228 -52.20 17.33 9.84
N ARG A 229 -51.11 17.30 9.08
CA ARG A 229 -51.14 17.07 7.63
C ARG A 229 -51.70 15.70 7.25
N VAL A 230 -51.35 14.64 7.99
CA VAL A 230 -51.91 13.29 7.77
C VAL A 230 -53.40 13.25 8.13
N ALA A 231 -53.79 13.89 9.23
CA ALA A 231 -55.17 13.96 9.69
C ALA A 231 -56.06 14.76 8.73
N GLU A 232 -55.56 15.84 8.11
CA GLU A 232 -56.30 16.63 7.11
C GLU A 232 -56.68 15.83 5.86
N GLY A 233 -55.83 14.89 5.43
CA GLY A 233 -56.15 13.97 4.33
C GLY A 233 -57.28 12.99 4.71
N LEU A 234 -57.24 12.46 5.93
CA LEU A 234 -58.21 11.49 6.45
C LEU A 234 -59.56 12.13 6.80
N ARG A 235 -59.58 13.37 7.32
CA ARG A 235 -60.81 14.10 7.67
C ARG A 235 -61.74 14.31 6.48
N LYS A 236 -61.21 14.33 5.24
CA LYS A 236 -62.01 14.43 4.01
C LYS A 236 -62.80 13.15 3.67
N VAL A 237 -62.39 12.01 4.22
CA VAL A 237 -62.99 10.70 3.94
C VAL A 237 -63.79 10.19 5.14
N ASP A 238 -63.25 10.32 6.36
CA ASP A 238 -63.90 9.91 7.61
C ASP A 238 -63.38 10.77 8.80
N PRO A 239 -64.13 11.79 9.24
CA PRO A 239 -63.69 12.69 10.31
C PRO A 239 -63.65 12.03 11.69
N ALA A 240 -64.54 11.07 11.98
CA ALA A 240 -64.59 10.41 13.29
C ALA A 240 -63.39 9.48 13.47
N LYS A 241 -63.04 8.73 12.42
CA LYS A 241 -61.86 7.86 12.43
C LYS A 241 -60.55 8.64 12.47
N ALA A 242 -60.51 9.83 11.84
CA ALA A 242 -59.35 10.71 11.91
C ALA A 242 -59.08 11.22 13.34
N GLU A 243 -60.11 11.62 14.09
CA GLU A 243 -59.97 12.04 15.50
C GLU A 243 -59.55 10.89 16.41
N GLN A 244 -60.14 9.70 16.23
CA GLN A 244 -59.76 8.52 17.01
C GLN A 244 -58.28 8.15 16.77
N MET A 245 -57.85 8.12 15.52
CA MET A 245 -56.45 7.83 15.16
C MET A 245 -55.49 8.87 15.76
N MET A 246 -55.85 10.16 15.73
CA MET A 246 -55.04 11.22 16.34
C MET A 246 -54.91 11.08 17.86
N ALA A 247 -55.99 10.68 18.55
CA ALA A 247 -55.96 10.43 19.99
C ALA A 247 -55.06 9.22 20.34
N GLU A 248 -55.16 8.13 19.57
CA GLU A 248 -54.32 6.93 19.75
C GLU A 248 -52.84 7.24 19.52
N ILE A 249 -52.50 7.99 18.45
CA ILE A 249 -51.11 8.36 18.16
C ILE A 249 -50.56 9.27 19.27
N ARG A 250 -51.32 10.26 19.77
CA ARG A 250 -50.89 11.12 20.89
C ARG A 250 -50.62 10.31 22.15
N ALA A 251 -51.48 9.34 22.48
CA ALA A 251 -51.29 8.47 23.64
C ALA A 251 -50.03 7.59 23.49
N GLN A 252 -49.81 7.01 22.32
CA GLN A 252 -48.60 6.24 22.01
C GLN A 252 -47.33 7.10 22.09
N GLN A 253 -47.37 8.34 21.59
CA GLN A 253 -46.25 9.28 21.67
C GLN A 253 -45.93 9.67 23.11
N ALA A 254 -46.95 9.96 23.94
CA ALA A 254 -46.75 10.27 25.35
C ALA A 254 -46.07 9.11 26.09
N GLY A 255 -46.52 7.87 25.84
CA GLY A 255 -45.89 6.67 26.39
C GLY A 255 -44.45 6.47 25.91
N ALA A 256 -44.20 6.66 24.62
CA ALA A 256 -42.86 6.56 24.04
C ALA A 256 -41.89 7.61 24.60
N ARG A 257 -42.36 8.85 24.82
CA ARG A 257 -41.57 9.92 25.45
C ARG A 257 -41.21 9.60 26.90
N ALA A 258 -42.19 9.20 27.70
CA ALA A 258 -41.94 8.81 29.10
C ALA A 258 -40.96 7.64 29.19
N HIS A 259 -41.06 6.67 28.28
CA HIS A 259 -40.11 5.56 28.20
C HIS A 259 -38.70 6.04 27.81
N ALA A 260 -38.57 6.88 26.78
CA ALA A 260 -37.29 7.42 26.34
C ALA A 260 -36.62 8.27 27.43
N GLU A 261 -37.38 9.10 28.15
CA GLU A 261 -36.90 9.88 29.30
C GLU A 261 -36.43 8.98 30.44
N ALA A 262 -37.17 7.91 30.77
CA ALA A 262 -36.76 6.94 31.78
C ALA A 262 -35.47 6.19 31.39
N VAL A 263 -35.31 5.82 30.12
CA VAL A 263 -34.08 5.20 29.59
C VAL A 263 -32.89 6.17 29.69
N GLU A 264 -33.07 7.42 29.27
CA GLU A 264 -32.04 8.46 29.38
C GLU A 264 -31.67 8.78 30.83
N ALA A 265 -32.66 8.84 31.74
CA ALA A 265 -32.42 9.03 33.17
C ALA A 265 -31.60 7.87 33.77
N ARG A 266 -31.96 6.62 33.43
CA ARG A 266 -31.19 5.43 33.84
C ARG A 266 -29.75 5.47 33.30
N ARG A 267 -29.57 5.91 32.05
CA ARG A 267 -28.26 6.04 31.42
C ARG A 267 -27.40 7.09 32.14
N ARG A 268 -27.96 8.27 32.45
CA ARG A 268 -27.25 9.34 33.20
C ARG A 268 -26.90 8.92 34.64
N ALA A 269 -27.74 8.11 35.26
CA ALA A 269 -27.52 7.62 36.62
C ALA A 269 -26.47 6.49 36.70
N ASN A 270 -26.06 5.90 35.57
CA ASN A 270 -25.05 4.84 35.55
C ASN A 270 -23.66 5.41 35.24
N PRO A 271 -22.76 5.56 36.24
CA PRO A 271 -21.42 6.11 36.03
C PRO A 271 -20.51 5.22 35.18
N ALA A 272 -20.87 3.94 34.97
CA ALA A 272 -20.14 3.04 34.07
C ALA A 272 -20.40 3.35 32.59
N ILE A 273 -21.43 4.13 32.26
CA ILE A 273 -21.75 4.51 30.89
C ILE A 273 -21.15 5.87 30.59
N ASP A 274 -20.21 5.88 29.64
CA ASP A 274 -19.71 7.12 29.07
C ASP A 274 -20.80 7.77 28.20
N ASN A 275 -21.28 8.92 28.64
CA ASN A 275 -22.33 9.68 27.96
C ASN A 275 -21.77 10.57 26.84
N ASP A 276 -20.45 10.77 26.79
CA ASP A 276 -19.77 11.49 25.72
C ASP A 276 -18.41 10.85 25.38
N PRO A 277 -18.42 9.65 24.77
CA PRO A 277 -17.21 8.89 24.50
C PRO A 277 -16.20 9.66 23.64
N THR A 278 -16.66 10.48 22.70
CA THR A 278 -15.78 11.29 21.84
C THR A 278 -15.04 12.36 22.65
N ARG A 279 -15.72 13.07 23.56
CA ARG A 279 -15.05 14.05 24.43
C ARG A 279 -14.12 13.38 25.44
N THR A 280 -14.48 12.21 25.96
CA THR A 280 -13.59 11.41 26.81
C THR A 280 -12.32 10.98 26.07
N MET A 281 -12.44 10.49 24.83
CA MET A 281 -11.29 10.16 23.99
C MET A 281 -10.42 11.39 23.71
N LEU A 282 -11.02 12.54 23.39
CA LEU A 282 -10.29 13.79 23.17
C LEU A 282 -9.51 14.23 24.41
N ALA A 283 -10.10 14.12 25.60
CA ALA A 283 -9.42 14.43 26.85
C ALA A 283 -8.25 13.48 27.12
N LYS A 284 -8.43 12.17 26.89
CA LYS A 284 -7.37 11.16 27.00
C LYS A 284 -6.20 11.43 26.05
N LEU A 285 -6.50 11.71 24.78
CA LEU A 285 -5.50 12.05 23.77
C LEU A 285 -4.67 13.27 24.19
N ARG A 286 -5.32 14.34 24.65
CA ARG A 286 -4.66 15.57 25.12
C ARG A 286 -3.79 15.33 26.34
N ALA A 287 -4.29 14.57 27.31
CA ALA A 287 -3.53 14.18 28.49
C ALA A 287 -2.30 13.35 28.11
N TRP A 288 -2.44 12.41 27.17
CA TRP A 288 -1.33 11.62 26.66
C TRP A 288 -0.29 12.48 25.96
N ARG A 289 -0.70 13.35 25.03
CA ARG A 289 0.18 14.32 24.36
C ARG A 289 0.95 15.18 25.37
N ALA A 290 0.28 15.68 26.39
CA ALA A 290 0.89 16.51 27.43
C ALA A 290 1.91 15.76 28.31
N ALA A 291 1.80 14.43 28.40
CA ALA A 291 2.75 13.59 29.12
C ALA A 291 4.03 13.30 28.31
N LEU A 292 4.05 13.60 27.00
CA LEU A 292 5.21 13.38 26.14
C LEU A 292 6.17 14.58 26.17
N SER A 293 7.46 14.28 26.22
CA SER A 293 8.52 15.27 26.04
C SER A 293 8.61 15.76 24.59
N PRO A 294 9.22 16.94 24.33
CA PRO A 294 9.47 17.42 22.97
C PRO A 294 10.24 16.41 22.11
N ALA A 295 11.19 15.68 22.70
CA ALA A 295 11.95 14.65 22.00
C ALA A 295 11.06 13.47 21.57
N GLN A 296 10.14 13.02 22.43
CA GLN A 296 9.18 11.95 22.08
C GLN A 296 8.18 12.41 21.02
N LEU A 297 7.75 13.67 21.07
CA LEU A 297 6.88 14.27 20.05
C LEU A 297 7.56 14.35 18.67
N ALA A 298 8.88 14.56 18.63
CA ALA A 298 9.66 14.61 17.41
C ALA A 298 10.05 13.23 16.85
N GLN A 299 9.89 12.15 17.62
CA GLN A 299 10.12 10.78 17.12
C GLN A 299 9.10 10.41 16.04
N GLN A 300 9.46 9.41 15.22
CA GLN A 300 8.55 8.86 14.23
C GLN A 300 7.34 8.20 14.90
N ALA A 301 6.15 8.56 14.44
CA ALA A 301 4.89 8.04 14.90
C ALA A 301 4.74 6.56 14.58
N ARG A 302 4.03 5.87 15.47
CA ARG A 302 3.67 4.47 15.34
C ARG A 302 2.15 4.35 15.28
N LEU A 303 1.66 3.61 14.28
CA LEU A 303 0.23 3.42 14.04
C LEU A 303 -0.43 2.79 15.27
N GLY A 304 -1.38 3.47 15.90
CA GLY A 304 -2.12 2.98 17.07
C GLY A 304 -1.48 3.30 18.42
N LEU A 305 -0.35 4.03 18.44
CA LEU A 305 0.25 4.55 19.67
C LEU A 305 -0.19 6.00 19.89
N ASP A 306 -1.44 6.18 20.33
CA ASP A 306 -2.11 7.49 20.51
C ASP A 306 -2.63 7.73 21.94
N GLY A 307 -2.41 6.79 22.86
CA GLY A 307 -2.87 6.87 24.24
C GLY A 307 -4.37 6.67 24.44
N LEU A 308 -5.13 6.34 23.39
CA LEU A 308 -6.56 6.04 23.50
C LEU A 308 -6.82 4.63 24.02
N GLN A 309 -5.91 3.70 23.71
CA GLN A 309 -5.97 2.30 24.12
C GLN A 309 -4.71 1.92 24.90
N PRO A 310 -4.80 0.94 25.83
CA PRO A 310 -3.62 0.35 26.44
C PRO A 310 -2.68 -0.21 25.38
N GLN A 311 -1.38 -0.07 25.62
CA GLN A 311 -0.37 -0.63 24.74
C GLN A 311 -0.40 -2.16 24.80
N ASN A 312 -0.58 -2.80 23.64
CA ASN A 312 -0.59 -4.25 23.47
C ASN A 312 0.80 -4.74 23.06
N GLY A 313 1.73 -4.75 24.02
CA GLY A 313 3.10 -5.23 23.84
C GLY A 313 4.13 -4.13 23.53
N PRO A 314 5.38 -4.49 23.20
CA PRO A 314 6.46 -3.54 22.93
C PRO A 314 6.13 -2.54 21.82
N ALA A 315 6.64 -1.30 21.93
CA ALA A 315 6.32 -0.22 20.98
C ALA A 315 6.84 -0.55 19.57
N GLU A 316 7.91 -1.33 19.49
CA GLU A 316 8.58 -1.75 18.26
C GLU A 316 7.68 -2.57 17.34
N ASN A 317 6.66 -3.23 17.91
CA ASN A 317 5.70 -4.04 17.16
C ASN A 317 4.69 -3.21 16.36
N TYR A 318 4.53 -1.93 16.71
CA TYR A 318 3.61 -1.04 16.01
C TYR A 318 4.25 -0.51 14.74
N PRO A 319 3.55 -0.58 13.58
CA PRO A 319 4.08 -0.10 12.31
C PRO A 319 4.42 1.39 12.35
N LEU A 320 5.56 1.75 11.75
CA LEU A 320 5.96 3.15 11.60
C LEU A 320 5.14 3.85 10.52
N LEU A 321 4.92 5.16 10.73
CA LEU A 321 4.21 6.01 9.77
C LEU A 321 5.18 6.91 9.01
N ALA A 322 4.94 7.03 7.71
CA ALA A 322 5.68 7.92 6.81
C ALA A 322 4.72 8.66 5.88
N LYS A 323 5.19 9.76 5.30
CA LYS A 323 4.46 10.56 4.32
C LYS A 323 5.37 10.93 3.15
N PRO A 324 4.84 11.18 1.94
CA PRO A 324 5.64 11.70 0.84
C PRO A 324 6.42 12.95 1.28
N ASP A 325 7.68 13.06 0.86
CA ASP A 325 8.53 14.21 1.15
C ASP A 325 8.14 15.37 0.23
N PRO A 326 7.48 16.43 0.73
CA PRO A 326 7.09 17.56 -0.10
C PRO A 326 8.30 18.35 -0.63
N ALA A 327 9.46 18.20 0.01
CA ALA A 327 10.72 18.84 -0.37
C ALA A 327 11.63 17.93 -1.19
N PHE A 328 11.15 16.78 -1.66
CA PHE A 328 11.92 15.93 -2.55
C PHE A 328 12.27 16.70 -3.84
N PRO A 329 13.55 16.67 -4.28
CA PRO A 329 14.05 17.58 -5.31
C PRO A 329 13.68 17.12 -6.72
N TRP A 330 12.39 17.11 -7.02
CA TRP A 330 11.91 16.78 -8.37
C TRP A 330 12.42 17.82 -9.38
N ASP A 331 13.09 17.36 -10.43
CA ASP A 331 13.37 18.11 -11.64
C ASP A 331 12.07 18.28 -12.45
N ARG A 332 11.39 19.39 -12.15
CA ARG A 332 10.14 19.78 -12.81
C ARG A 332 10.34 20.22 -14.27
N GLN A 333 11.57 20.52 -14.68
CA GLN A 333 11.88 20.86 -16.08
C GLN A 333 11.93 19.61 -16.95
N HIS A 334 12.28 18.47 -16.37
CA HIS A 334 12.35 17.18 -17.05
C HIS A 334 11.49 16.12 -16.33
N PRO A 335 10.16 16.29 -16.28
CA PRO A 335 9.27 15.40 -15.51
C PRO A 335 9.25 13.97 -16.05
N ALA A 336 9.61 13.76 -17.32
CA ALA A 336 9.74 12.45 -17.95
C ALA A 336 11.13 11.80 -17.74
N ARG A 337 12.09 12.44 -17.07
CA ARG A 337 13.33 11.77 -16.69
C ARG A 337 13.05 10.84 -15.51
N ALA A 338 13.73 9.69 -15.44
CA ALA A 338 13.74 8.89 -14.21
C ALA A 338 14.51 9.63 -13.11
N GLN A 339 13.84 9.91 -12.01
CA GLN A 339 14.37 10.60 -10.83
C GLN A 339 14.25 9.73 -9.57
N MET A 340 13.51 8.63 -9.69
CA MET A 340 13.34 7.61 -8.68
C MET A 340 13.04 6.29 -9.38
N LEU A 341 13.61 5.21 -8.87
CA LEU A 341 13.19 3.84 -9.16
C LEU A 341 12.91 3.10 -7.86
N MET A 342 11.81 2.36 -7.83
CA MET A 342 11.50 1.39 -6.80
C MET A 342 11.47 0.02 -7.45
N VAL A 343 12.29 -0.91 -6.99
CA VAL A 343 12.40 -2.27 -7.53
C VAL A 343 11.91 -3.24 -6.46
N SER A 344 10.80 -3.92 -6.72
CA SER A 344 10.21 -4.96 -5.86
C SER A 344 10.34 -6.32 -6.54
N VAL A 345 11.02 -7.26 -5.89
CA VAL A 345 11.23 -8.62 -6.40
C VAL A 345 10.49 -9.62 -5.51
N ARG A 346 9.48 -10.31 -6.04
CA ARG A 346 8.68 -11.28 -5.28
C ARG A 346 8.66 -12.63 -5.96
N GLY A 347 8.72 -13.69 -5.15
CA GLY A 347 8.51 -15.07 -5.55
C GLY A 347 7.61 -15.77 -4.54
N GLY A 348 6.71 -16.61 -5.01
CA GLY A 348 5.86 -17.49 -4.21
C GLY A 348 6.15 -18.96 -4.51
N ASP A 349 5.79 -19.84 -3.58
CA ASP A 349 5.97 -21.27 -3.68
C ASP A 349 7.40 -21.66 -4.09
N THR A 350 7.54 -22.37 -5.21
CA THR A 350 8.83 -22.83 -5.75
C THR A 350 9.73 -21.71 -6.27
N PHE A 351 9.24 -20.46 -6.34
CA PHE A 351 9.99 -19.29 -6.81
C PHE A 351 10.53 -18.41 -5.67
N GLU A 352 10.21 -18.68 -4.39
CA GLU A 352 10.68 -17.85 -3.28
C GLU A 352 12.22 -17.75 -3.23
N MET A 353 12.91 -18.88 -3.09
CA MET A 353 14.37 -18.92 -3.05
C MET A 353 15.04 -18.47 -4.37
N PRO A 354 14.58 -18.90 -5.57
CA PRO A 354 15.11 -18.38 -6.83
C PRO A 354 14.98 -16.86 -6.96
N MET A 355 13.84 -16.26 -6.61
CA MET A 355 13.66 -14.82 -6.70
C MET A 355 14.45 -14.06 -5.63
N GLN A 356 14.69 -14.66 -4.46
CA GLN A 356 15.63 -14.11 -3.48
C GLN A 356 17.05 -14.03 -4.05
N ARG A 357 17.49 -15.05 -4.80
CA ARG A 357 18.79 -15.01 -5.52
C ARG A 357 18.80 -13.94 -6.59
N VAL A 358 17.72 -13.80 -7.36
CA VAL A 358 17.56 -12.72 -8.34
C VAL A 358 17.74 -11.36 -7.67
N LEU A 359 17.04 -11.10 -6.57
CA LEU A 359 17.18 -9.88 -5.79
C LEU A 359 18.63 -9.63 -5.37
N GLN A 360 19.29 -10.63 -4.78
CA GLN A 360 20.67 -10.54 -4.29
C GLN A 360 21.71 -10.26 -5.39
N THR A 361 21.40 -10.59 -6.64
CA THR A 361 22.33 -10.52 -7.77
C THR A 361 21.99 -9.40 -8.76
N LEU A 362 20.94 -8.61 -8.50
CA LEU A 362 20.55 -7.48 -9.36
C LEU A 362 21.74 -6.55 -9.66
N ASP A 363 21.79 -6.04 -10.89
CA ASP A 363 22.73 -4.98 -11.28
C ASP A 363 22.34 -3.63 -10.64
N LEU A 364 22.68 -3.47 -9.36
CA LEU A 364 22.35 -2.27 -8.57
C LEU A 364 23.01 -1.02 -9.15
N ALA A 365 24.22 -1.15 -9.69
CA ALA A 365 24.94 -0.03 -10.30
C ALA A 365 24.25 0.44 -11.59
N GLY A 366 23.83 -0.50 -12.43
CA GLY A 366 23.03 -0.22 -13.62
C GLY A 366 21.70 0.45 -13.27
N LEU A 367 20.99 -0.05 -12.26
CA LEU A 367 19.73 0.55 -11.78
C LEU A 367 19.94 1.97 -11.21
N GLN A 368 20.98 2.17 -10.41
CA GLN A 368 21.31 3.49 -9.86
C GLN A 368 21.70 4.49 -10.96
N ALA A 369 22.37 4.05 -12.02
CA ALA A 369 22.76 4.90 -13.14
C ALA A 369 21.54 5.48 -13.89
N LEU A 370 20.39 4.80 -13.87
CA LEU A 370 19.17 5.28 -14.51
C LEU A 370 18.55 6.50 -13.84
N VAL A 371 18.83 6.71 -12.54
CA VAL A 371 18.32 7.86 -11.76
C VAL A 371 19.41 8.87 -11.44
N ALA A 372 20.66 8.60 -11.80
CA ALA A 372 21.74 9.55 -11.65
C ALA A 372 21.49 10.73 -12.60
N THR A 373 21.53 11.96 -12.08
CA THR A 373 21.56 13.14 -12.94
C THR A 373 22.80 13.07 -13.82
N PRO A 374 22.68 13.19 -15.16
CA PRO A 374 23.86 13.35 -16.00
C PRO A 374 24.55 14.62 -15.54
N ASN A 375 25.75 14.47 -14.98
CA ASN A 375 26.51 15.51 -14.29
C ASN A 375 26.45 16.86 -15.03
N GLY A 376 25.64 17.78 -14.51
CA GLY A 376 25.75 19.19 -14.81
C GLY A 376 26.93 19.78 -14.03
N GLY A 377 28.15 19.58 -14.53
CA GLY A 377 29.31 20.41 -14.19
C GLY A 377 30.11 20.05 -12.93
N ARG A 378 31.40 19.73 -13.15
CA ARG A 378 32.59 19.96 -12.31
C ARG A 378 32.39 20.21 -10.80
N GLY A 379 32.93 19.32 -9.97
CA GLY A 379 33.22 19.60 -8.55
C GLY A 379 33.92 18.45 -7.84
N GLU A 380 35.25 18.52 -7.82
CA GLU A 380 36.20 17.88 -6.89
C GLU A 380 36.16 16.34 -6.69
N VAL A 381 37.16 15.72 -7.31
CA VAL A 381 37.82 14.51 -6.77
C VAL A 381 38.40 14.88 -5.40
N ALA A 382 37.70 14.53 -4.32
CA ALA A 382 38.30 14.48 -3.00
C ALA A 382 39.18 13.24 -2.92
N VAL A 383 40.48 13.44 -3.12
CA VAL A 383 41.51 12.53 -2.63
C VAL A 383 41.39 12.47 -1.11
N ARG A 384 40.99 11.32 -0.57
CA ARG A 384 41.43 10.84 0.74
C ARG A 384 41.65 9.35 0.70
#